data_AF-A0A976CD34-F1
#
_entry.id   AF-A0A976CD34-F1
#
_cell.length_a   1.000
_cell.length_b   1.000
_cell.length_c   1.000
_cell.angle_alpha   90.00
_cell.angle_beta   90.00
_cell.angle_gamma   90.00
#
_symmetry.space_group_name_H-M   'P 1'
#
loop_
_entity.id
_entity.type
_entity.pdbx_description
1 polymer ?
#
loop_
_entity_poly.entity_id
_entity_poly.type
_entity_poly.pdbx_seq_one_letter_code
_entity_poly.pdbx_strand_id
1 'polypeptide(L)'
;MKKTIIMLLLSALLINTTTFAQKQKIEFDKKSKQIKVDGLSIGTIETLSGGGMMDAISTYSIKDINNKEVMLVKMSIIAEGIMRKEVTEVTFIESGQKAYPPSDDRKSLSKELVRNGVLTKEGFSKEGERKFILLYSTNPSVSAINPSNNNQNNNNTPLLERNRQGNVSVFGDNVQQDFKEIGRISKNDEINSTGKLMSIYKIFNHQNKQIAEATSELNGDVLNLVTFKDNDKHTIKADGIMGNEAKKDIANYLIERYYW
;
A
#
# COMPACT_ATOMS: atom_id res chain seq x y z
N MET A 1 -75.49 -28.11 -8.61
CA MET A 1 -74.06 -28.50 -8.65
C MET A 1 -73.39 -27.90 -9.87
N LYS A 2 -72.58 -26.86 -9.72
CA LYS A 2 -71.62 -26.39 -10.73
C LYS A 2 -70.37 -25.94 -10.00
N LYS A 3 -69.29 -26.70 -10.12
CA LYS A 3 -67.94 -26.33 -9.63
C LYS A 3 -67.22 -25.65 -10.78
N THR A 4 -66.92 -24.37 -10.63
CA THR A 4 -66.08 -23.62 -11.57
C THR A 4 -64.63 -23.78 -11.11
N ILE A 5 -63.84 -24.53 -11.89
CA ILE A 5 -62.40 -24.71 -11.68
C ILE A 5 -61.70 -23.50 -12.30
N ILE A 6 -61.10 -22.65 -11.47
CA ILE A 6 -60.18 -21.60 -11.90
C ILE A 6 -58.83 -22.28 -12.13
N MET A 7 -58.49 -22.52 -13.40
CA MET A 7 -57.19 -23.01 -13.81
C MET A 7 -56.26 -21.80 -14.02
N LEU A 8 -55.43 -21.52 -13.02
CA LEU A 8 -54.45 -20.45 -13.03
C LEU A 8 -53.23 -20.93 -13.84
N LEU A 9 -53.14 -20.53 -15.11
CA LEU A 9 -51.99 -20.80 -15.97
C LEU A 9 -50.86 -19.83 -15.62
N LEU A 10 -50.10 -20.15 -14.58
CA LEU A 10 -48.88 -19.44 -14.20
C LEU A 10 -47.75 -19.88 -15.15
N SER A 11 -47.72 -19.30 -16.35
CA SER A 11 -46.60 -19.47 -17.29
C SER A 11 -45.38 -18.75 -16.75
N ALA A 12 -44.52 -19.51 -16.08
CA ALA A 12 -43.19 -19.11 -15.65
C ALA A 12 -42.32 -18.77 -16.88
N LEU A 13 -42.24 -17.48 -17.21
CA LEU A 13 -41.20 -16.97 -18.09
C LEU A 13 -39.92 -16.82 -17.27
N LEU A 14 -39.19 -17.93 -17.10
CA LEU A 14 -37.81 -17.93 -16.60
C LEU A 14 -36.91 -17.34 -17.69
N ILE A 15 -36.82 -16.01 -17.71
CA ILE A 15 -35.80 -15.32 -18.50
C ILE A 15 -34.47 -15.56 -17.80
N ASN A 16 -33.70 -16.52 -18.33
CA ASN A 16 -32.29 -16.68 -18.01
C ASN A 16 -31.53 -15.44 -18.50
N THR A 17 -31.45 -14.40 -17.67
CA THR A 17 -30.54 -13.28 -17.93
C THR A 17 -29.13 -13.74 -17.60
N THR A 18 -28.40 -14.22 -18.62
CA THR A 18 -26.94 -14.27 -18.56
C THR A 18 -26.44 -12.84 -18.43
N THR A 19 -26.17 -12.41 -17.20
CA THR A 19 -25.50 -11.15 -16.92
C THR A 19 -24.07 -11.26 -17.43
N PHE A 20 -23.85 -10.89 -18.69
CA PHE A 20 -22.53 -10.53 -19.15
C PHE A 20 -22.05 -9.40 -18.25
N ALA A 21 -20.96 -9.63 -17.51
CA ALA A 21 -20.34 -8.62 -16.67
C ALA A 21 -19.89 -7.45 -17.56
N GLN A 22 -20.73 -6.43 -17.69
CA GLN A 22 -20.45 -5.26 -18.49
C GLN A 22 -19.32 -4.49 -17.80
N LYS A 23 -18.21 -4.29 -18.53
CA LYS A 23 -17.04 -3.56 -18.01
C LYS A 23 -17.49 -2.15 -17.60
N GLN A 24 -17.40 -1.86 -16.31
CA GLN A 24 -17.79 -0.59 -15.71
C GLN A 24 -17.12 0.59 -16.42
N LYS A 25 -17.90 1.61 -16.80
CA LYS A 25 -17.41 2.79 -17.52
C LYS A 25 -17.03 3.88 -16.53
N ILE A 26 -15.73 4.15 -16.41
CA ILE A 26 -15.19 5.16 -15.48
C ILE A 26 -14.72 6.39 -16.26
N GLU A 27 -15.24 7.55 -15.91
CA GLU A 27 -14.98 8.84 -16.57
C GLU A 27 -14.63 9.94 -15.58
N PHE A 28 -13.78 10.88 -16.01
CA PHE A 28 -13.55 12.14 -15.29
C PHE A 28 -14.00 13.29 -16.20
N ASP A 29 -15.02 14.02 -15.76
CA ASP A 29 -15.56 15.17 -16.47
C ASP A 29 -14.78 16.42 -16.07
N LYS A 30 -13.92 16.90 -16.95
CA LYS A 30 -13.05 18.06 -16.68
C LYS A 30 -13.84 19.36 -16.42
N LYS A 31 -15.03 19.53 -17.00
CA LYS A 31 -15.81 20.76 -16.88
C LYS A 31 -16.52 20.83 -15.53
N SER A 32 -17.19 19.75 -15.16
CA SER A 32 -17.89 19.65 -13.86
C SER A 32 -16.97 19.18 -12.72
N LYS A 33 -15.74 18.76 -13.04
CA LYS A 33 -14.76 18.17 -12.13
C LYS A 33 -15.26 16.92 -11.39
N GLN A 34 -16.21 16.20 -11.99
CA GLN A 34 -16.84 15.02 -11.41
C GLN A 34 -16.15 13.72 -11.85
N ILE A 35 -16.06 12.77 -10.92
CA ILE A 35 -15.70 11.38 -11.18
C ILE A 35 -17.02 10.62 -11.39
N LYS A 36 -17.19 10.01 -12.57
CA LYS A 36 -18.42 9.33 -12.97
C LYS A 36 -18.20 7.85 -13.21
N VAL A 37 -19.14 7.04 -12.74
CA VAL A 37 -19.18 5.59 -12.94
C VAL A 37 -20.52 5.22 -13.53
N ASP A 38 -20.50 4.72 -14.76
CA ASP A 38 -21.70 4.43 -15.56
C ASP A 38 -22.63 5.65 -15.66
N GLY A 39 -22.04 6.86 -15.74
CA GLY A 39 -22.75 8.13 -15.80
C GLY A 39 -23.14 8.72 -14.43
N LEU A 40 -23.09 7.95 -13.34
CA LEU A 40 -23.38 8.43 -12.00
C LEU A 40 -22.16 9.13 -11.38
N SER A 41 -22.32 10.35 -10.88
CA SER A 41 -21.26 11.05 -10.14
C SER A 41 -21.04 10.39 -8.78
N ILE A 42 -19.80 10.01 -8.47
CA ILE A 42 -19.42 9.34 -7.22
C ILE A 42 -18.38 10.14 -6.40
N GLY A 43 -17.93 11.27 -6.93
CA GLY A 43 -17.00 12.16 -6.25
C GLY A 43 -16.65 13.37 -7.10
N THR A 44 -15.97 14.34 -6.49
CA THR A 44 -15.52 15.56 -7.15
C THR A 44 -14.05 15.85 -6.84
N ILE A 45 -13.37 16.53 -7.76
CA ILE A 45 -12.00 17.01 -7.57
C ILE A 45 -11.99 18.53 -7.54
N GLU A 46 -11.48 19.12 -6.46
CA GLU A 46 -11.38 20.57 -6.31
C GLU A 46 -9.91 21.01 -6.31
N THR A 47 -9.53 21.88 -7.25
CA THR A 47 -8.18 22.46 -7.25
C THR A 47 -8.04 23.41 -6.06
N LEU A 48 -7.05 23.19 -5.21
CA LEU A 48 -6.75 24.05 -4.07
C LEU A 48 -5.67 25.08 -4.43
N SER A 49 -4.61 24.64 -5.10
CA SER A 49 -3.51 25.50 -5.54
C SER A 49 -2.74 24.88 -6.69
N GLY A 50 -2.15 25.70 -7.56
CA GLY A 50 -1.47 25.23 -8.76
C GLY A 50 -2.42 24.60 -9.79
N GLY A 51 -2.17 24.84 -11.07
CA GLY A 51 -3.04 24.39 -12.15
C GLY A 51 -2.69 24.91 -13.53
N GLY A 52 -1.65 25.74 -13.67
CA GLY A 52 -1.07 26.10 -14.96
C GLY A 52 -0.01 25.10 -15.41
N MET A 53 0.25 25.05 -16.73
CA MET A 53 1.33 24.24 -17.32
C MET A 53 2.74 24.55 -16.78
N MET A 54 2.91 25.64 -16.01
CA MET A 54 4.19 26.06 -15.44
C MET A 54 4.34 25.77 -13.94
N ASP A 55 3.28 25.31 -13.26
CA ASP A 55 3.35 25.09 -11.82
C ASP A 55 4.10 23.79 -11.52
N ALA A 56 5.25 23.91 -10.84
CA ALA A 56 6.05 22.76 -10.42
C ALA A 56 5.33 21.87 -9.39
N ILE A 57 4.27 22.41 -8.74
CA ILE A 57 3.45 21.74 -7.76
C ILE A 57 1.99 22.13 -7.97
N SER A 58 1.08 21.15 -8.05
CA SER A 58 -0.36 21.38 -7.96
C SER A 58 -0.96 20.54 -6.84
N THR A 59 -1.93 21.12 -6.13
CA THR A 59 -2.64 20.49 -5.02
C THR A 59 -4.14 20.54 -5.28
N TYR A 60 -4.83 19.43 -5.05
CA TYR A 60 -6.28 19.34 -5.14
C TYR A 60 -6.84 18.45 -4.04
N SER A 61 -8.07 18.70 -3.63
CA SER A 61 -8.82 17.80 -2.76
C SER A 61 -9.78 16.93 -3.57
N ILE A 62 -10.07 15.75 -3.03
CA ILE A 62 -11.07 14.85 -3.56
C ILE A 62 -12.16 14.68 -2.51
N LYS A 63 -13.40 14.90 -2.93
CA LYS A 63 -14.62 14.68 -2.13
C LYS A 63 -15.37 13.46 -2.63
N ASP A 64 -15.95 12.70 -1.71
CA ASP A 64 -16.81 11.57 -2.05
C ASP A 64 -18.20 12.02 -2.53
N ILE A 65 -19.09 11.06 -2.78
CA ILE A 65 -20.47 11.33 -3.23
C ILE A 65 -21.29 12.14 -2.20
N ASN A 66 -20.93 12.07 -0.92
CA ASN A 66 -21.57 12.80 0.17
C ASN A 66 -20.95 14.19 0.36
N ASN A 67 -20.08 14.62 -0.56
CA ASN A 67 -19.33 15.87 -0.49
C ASN A 67 -18.40 15.96 0.74
N LYS A 68 -18.06 14.83 1.37
CA LYS A 68 -17.04 14.75 2.43
C LYS A 68 -15.67 14.77 1.78
N GLU A 69 -14.79 15.66 2.24
CA GLU A 69 -13.39 15.64 1.82
C GLU A 69 -12.68 14.42 2.42
N VAL A 70 -12.05 13.62 1.56
CA VAL A 70 -11.47 12.33 1.97
C VAL A 70 -10.00 12.19 1.60
N MET A 71 -9.52 12.96 0.63
CA MET A 71 -8.13 12.93 0.20
C MET A 71 -7.63 14.32 -0.17
N LEU A 72 -6.35 14.56 0.11
CA LEU A 72 -5.55 15.63 -0.48
C LEU A 72 -4.55 15.01 -1.43
N VAL A 73 -4.40 15.61 -2.61
CA VAL A 73 -3.46 15.13 -3.62
C VAL A 73 -2.52 16.24 -4.00
N LYS A 74 -1.23 15.93 -3.93
CA LYS A 74 -0.14 16.80 -4.35
C LYS A 74 0.57 16.16 -5.53
N MET A 75 0.56 16.84 -6.66
CA MET A 75 1.36 16.49 -7.83
C MET A 75 2.55 17.42 -7.89
N SER A 76 3.75 16.87 -8.04
CA SER A 76 4.99 17.64 -8.10
C SER A 76 5.94 17.09 -9.16
N ILE A 77 6.71 17.97 -9.79
CA ILE A 77 7.80 17.57 -10.68
C ILE A 77 9.08 17.49 -9.84
N ILE A 78 9.65 16.29 -9.75
CA ILE A 78 10.98 16.08 -9.18
C ILE A 78 11.99 16.11 -10.33
N ALA A 79 13.04 16.91 -10.19
CA ALA A 79 14.14 16.98 -11.14
C ALA A 79 15.37 16.26 -10.56
N GLU A 80 15.88 15.26 -11.27
CA GLU A 80 17.12 14.55 -10.96
C GLU A 80 18.08 14.72 -12.15
N GLY A 81 18.97 15.71 -12.07
CA GLY A 81 19.83 16.10 -13.19
C GLY A 81 19.01 16.63 -14.38
N ILE A 82 19.12 15.95 -15.53
CA ILE A 82 18.33 16.28 -16.75
C ILE A 82 16.97 15.60 -16.78
N MET A 83 16.71 14.64 -15.88
CA MET A 83 15.46 13.89 -15.83
C MET A 83 14.42 14.65 -15.01
N ARG A 84 13.20 14.78 -15.54
CA ARG A 84 12.03 15.28 -14.80
C ARG A 84 11.04 14.15 -14.63
N LYS A 85 10.65 13.86 -13.39
CA LYS A 85 9.68 12.83 -13.03
C LYS A 85 8.52 13.47 -12.29
N GLU A 86 7.32 13.22 -12.77
CA GLU A 86 6.10 13.61 -12.05
C GLU A 86 5.83 12.60 -10.93
N VAL A 87 5.52 13.14 -9.76
CA VAL A 87 5.20 12.37 -8.55
C VAL A 87 3.87 12.86 -8.02
N THR A 88 2.96 11.92 -7.84
CA THR A 88 1.66 12.14 -7.21
C THR A 88 1.68 11.54 -5.82
N GLU A 89 1.49 12.37 -4.81
CA GLU A 89 1.26 11.97 -3.42
C GLU A 89 -0.22 12.16 -3.09
N VAL A 90 -0.88 11.07 -2.70
CA VAL A 90 -2.26 11.07 -2.18
C VAL A 90 -2.18 10.91 -0.67
N THR A 91 -2.74 11.84 0.08
CA THR A 91 -2.90 11.77 1.54
C THR A 91 -4.37 11.54 1.88
N PHE A 92 -4.67 10.45 2.59
CA PHE A 92 -6.01 10.14 3.08
C PHE A 92 -6.27 10.92 4.37
N ILE A 93 -7.32 11.73 4.39
CA ILE A 93 -7.54 12.71 5.47
C ILE A 93 -7.84 12.03 6.81
N GLU A 94 -8.68 10.99 6.80
CA GLU A 94 -9.13 10.36 8.04
C GLU A 94 -8.02 9.54 8.71
N SER A 95 -7.19 8.84 7.93
CA SER A 95 -6.12 7.98 8.46
C SER A 95 -4.76 8.68 8.55
N GLY A 96 -4.58 9.79 7.81
CA GLY A 96 -3.29 10.44 7.61
C GLY A 96 -2.31 9.65 6.72
N GLN A 97 -2.71 8.48 6.20
CA GLN A 97 -1.82 7.63 5.42
C GLN A 97 -1.61 8.19 4.01
N LYS A 98 -0.49 7.78 3.39
CA LYS A 98 -0.06 8.27 2.08
C LYS A 98 0.10 7.16 1.05
N ALA A 99 -0.15 7.49 -0.21
CA ALA A 99 0.04 6.64 -1.36
C ALA A 99 0.65 7.42 -2.54
N TYR A 100 1.39 6.74 -3.40
CA TYR A 100 2.17 7.28 -4.50
C TYR A 100 1.85 6.57 -5.82
N PRO A 101 0.61 6.69 -6.32
CA PRO A 101 0.21 6.01 -7.55
C PRO A 101 1.01 6.54 -8.75
N PRO A 102 1.28 5.71 -9.77
CA PRO A 102 1.97 6.12 -10.99
C PRO A 102 1.05 6.93 -11.94
N SER A 103 0.22 7.79 -11.35
CA SER A 103 -0.73 8.64 -12.07
C SER A 103 -0.12 10.02 -12.25
N ASP A 104 -0.01 10.45 -13.50
CA ASP A 104 0.49 11.75 -13.96
C ASP A 104 -0.65 12.76 -14.21
N ASP A 105 -1.91 12.34 -14.07
CA ASP A 105 -3.06 13.23 -14.21
C ASP A 105 -4.27 12.83 -13.35
N ARG A 106 -5.20 13.77 -13.22
CA ARG A 106 -6.45 13.61 -12.44
C ARG A 106 -7.36 12.50 -12.97
N LYS A 107 -7.37 12.27 -14.29
CA LYS A 107 -8.22 11.27 -14.94
C LYS A 107 -7.70 9.86 -14.68
N SER A 108 -6.40 9.64 -14.78
CA SER A 108 -5.70 8.40 -14.44
C SER A 108 -5.87 8.09 -12.97
N LEU A 109 -5.63 9.07 -12.09
CA LEU A 109 -5.84 8.89 -10.65
C LEU A 109 -7.29 8.54 -10.32
N SER A 110 -8.28 9.24 -10.90
CA SER A 110 -9.70 8.94 -10.68
C SER A 110 -10.05 7.50 -11.03
N LYS A 111 -9.49 6.98 -12.14
CA LYS A 111 -9.71 5.57 -12.53
C LYS A 111 -9.10 4.61 -11.52
N GLU A 112 -7.90 4.87 -11.03
CA GLU A 112 -7.25 4.00 -10.05
C GLU A 112 -8.00 4.00 -8.71
N LEU A 113 -8.48 5.15 -8.25
CA LEU A 113 -9.29 5.24 -7.03
C LEU A 113 -10.56 4.38 -7.14
N VAL A 114 -11.25 4.42 -8.29
CA VAL A 114 -12.48 3.64 -8.50
C VAL A 114 -12.18 2.14 -8.69
N ARG A 115 -11.18 1.78 -9.50
CA ARG A 115 -10.79 0.38 -9.75
C ARG A 115 -10.38 -0.35 -8.47
N ASN A 116 -9.78 0.38 -7.54
CA ASN A 116 -9.35 -0.15 -6.26
C ASN A 116 -10.43 -0.01 -5.17
N GLY A 117 -11.62 0.48 -5.52
CA GLY A 117 -12.76 0.59 -4.61
C GLY A 117 -12.59 1.66 -3.55
N VAL A 118 -11.65 2.61 -3.70
CA VAL A 118 -11.48 3.74 -2.77
C VAL A 118 -12.69 4.66 -2.81
N LEU A 119 -13.14 4.97 -4.02
CA LEU A 119 -14.37 5.72 -4.28
C LEU A 119 -15.39 4.78 -4.93
N THR A 120 -16.55 4.67 -4.28
CA THR A 120 -17.64 3.78 -4.67
C THR A 120 -18.93 4.57 -4.85
N LYS A 121 -20.01 3.92 -5.29
CA LYS A 121 -21.33 4.57 -5.40
C LYS A 121 -21.90 4.89 -4.01
N GLU A 122 -21.39 4.22 -2.99
CA GLU A 122 -21.75 4.34 -1.58
C GLU A 122 -20.89 5.40 -0.84
N GLY A 123 -19.83 5.90 -1.48
CA GLY A 123 -18.89 6.88 -0.92
C GLY A 123 -17.48 6.34 -0.77
N PHE A 124 -16.73 6.93 0.17
CA PHE A 124 -15.37 6.51 0.47
C PHE A 124 -15.31 5.19 1.26
N SER A 125 -14.49 4.25 0.80
CA SER A 125 -14.31 2.95 1.45
C SER A 125 -12.94 2.84 2.11
N LYS A 126 -12.94 2.47 3.40
CA LYS A 126 -11.70 2.17 4.15
C LYS A 126 -11.01 0.92 3.61
N GLU A 127 -11.76 -0.07 3.15
CA GLU A 127 -11.23 -1.27 2.50
C GLU A 127 -10.50 -0.91 1.20
N GLY A 128 -11.12 -0.04 0.40
CA GLY A 128 -10.53 0.49 -0.83
C GLY A 128 -9.26 1.30 -0.57
N GLU A 129 -9.28 2.19 0.43
CA GLU A 129 -8.10 2.92 0.91
C GLU A 129 -6.96 1.96 1.25
N ARG A 130 -7.22 0.95 2.09
CA ARG A 130 -6.20 -0.04 2.49
C ARG A 130 -5.60 -0.75 1.27
N LYS A 131 -6.43 -1.15 0.32
CA LYS A 131 -5.98 -1.77 -0.94
C LYS A 131 -5.14 -0.81 -1.79
N PHE A 132 -5.54 0.45 -1.87
CA PHE A 132 -4.85 1.46 -2.65
C PHE A 132 -3.47 1.78 -2.07
N ILE A 133 -3.38 1.90 -0.74
CA ILE A 133 -2.12 2.10 -0.04
C ILE A 133 -1.22 0.89 -0.20
N LEU A 134 -1.75 -0.33 -0.11
CA LEU A 134 -1.01 -1.57 -0.37
C LEU A 134 -0.34 -1.57 -1.76
N LEU A 135 -1.01 -1.06 -2.78
CA LEU A 135 -0.50 -1.02 -4.15
C LEU A 135 0.50 0.11 -4.40
N TYR A 136 0.42 1.19 -3.62
CA TYR A 136 1.12 2.44 -3.91
C TYR A 136 1.88 3.05 -2.72
N SER A 137 2.24 2.28 -1.70
CA SER A 137 2.89 2.83 -0.48
C SER A 137 4.31 3.37 -0.71
N THR A 138 4.97 3.01 -1.81
CA THR A 138 6.39 3.32 -2.03
C THR A 138 6.57 4.74 -2.56
N ASN A 139 7.17 5.61 -1.76
CA ASN A 139 7.53 6.96 -2.20
C ASN A 139 8.66 6.87 -3.26
N PRO A 140 8.45 7.40 -4.49
CA PRO A 140 9.46 7.34 -5.55
C PRO A 140 10.69 8.23 -5.31
N SER A 141 10.75 8.98 -4.19
CA SER A 141 11.77 9.99 -3.90
C SER A 141 12.81 9.57 -2.86
N VAL A 142 12.80 8.32 -2.38
CA VAL A 142 13.70 7.89 -1.30
C VAL A 142 14.74 6.88 -1.81
N SER A 143 15.81 7.41 -2.40
CA SER A 143 17.14 6.85 -2.14
C SER A 143 17.45 7.17 -0.68
N ALA A 144 17.65 6.14 0.13
CA ALA A 144 17.75 6.22 1.59
C ALA A 144 18.79 7.24 2.06
N ILE A 145 18.35 8.25 2.82
CA ILE A 145 19.23 9.06 3.68
C ILE A 145 19.24 8.40 5.06
N ASN A 146 20.41 7.89 5.45
CA ASN A 146 20.76 7.48 6.81
C ASN A 146 20.50 8.63 7.80
N PRO A 147 19.97 8.33 8.99
CA PRO A 147 20.30 9.10 10.18
C PRO A 147 21.16 8.28 11.13
N SER A 148 22.37 8.80 11.29
CA SER A 148 23.33 8.73 12.39
C SER A 148 22.93 8.01 13.68
N ASN A 149 23.89 7.17 14.11
CA ASN A 149 24.17 6.74 15.49
C ASN A 149 23.60 7.64 16.59
N ASN A 150 22.92 7.01 17.55
CA ASN A 150 23.09 7.35 18.95
C ASN A 150 23.04 6.08 19.80
N ASN A 151 24.20 5.78 20.40
CA ASN A 151 24.35 4.83 21.48
C ASN A 151 23.67 5.39 22.72
N GLN A 152 22.60 4.75 23.19
CA GLN A 152 22.24 4.79 24.60
C GLN A 152 21.94 3.38 25.11
N ASN A 153 22.88 2.87 25.89
CA ASN A 153 22.64 1.89 26.92
C ASN A 153 21.65 2.48 27.93
N ASN A 154 20.49 1.86 28.11
CA ASN A 154 19.95 1.53 29.43
C ASN A 154 18.75 0.58 29.34
N ASN A 155 18.81 -0.44 30.20
CA ASN A 155 17.84 -1.51 30.37
C ASN A 155 16.55 -0.98 30.99
N ASN A 156 15.55 -0.73 30.15
CA ASN A 156 14.13 -1.01 30.41
C ASN A 156 13.38 -0.63 29.14
N THR A 157 13.41 -1.53 28.17
CA THR A 157 12.67 -1.35 26.93
C THR A 157 11.18 -1.56 27.21
N PRO A 158 10.30 -0.56 26.99
CA PRO A 158 8.87 -0.75 27.09
C PRO A 158 8.47 -1.93 26.20
N LEU A 159 7.90 -2.96 26.83
CA LEU A 159 7.40 -4.13 26.14
C LEU A 159 6.25 -3.69 25.23
N LEU A 160 6.38 -3.98 23.95
CA LEU A 160 5.30 -3.76 23.00
C LEU A 160 4.22 -4.83 23.23
N GLU A 161 3.05 -4.41 23.69
CA GLU A 161 1.90 -5.30 23.82
C GLU A 161 1.39 -5.67 22.42
N ARG A 162 1.53 -6.95 22.05
CA ARG A 162 1.09 -7.48 20.76
C ARG A 162 0.58 -8.91 20.89
N ASN A 163 -0.37 -9.27 20.03
CA ASN A 163 -0.80 -10.65 19.87
C ASN A 163 0.26 -11.44 19.08
N ARG A 164 1.07 -12.25 19.78
CA ARG A 164 2.16 -13.05 19.16
C ARG A 164 1.65 -14.16 18.24
N GLN A 165 0.37 -14.52 18.34
CA GLN A 165 -0.31 -15.44 17.44
C GLN A 165 -1.03 -14.70 16.29
N GLY A 166 -0.99 -13.36 16.31
CA GLY A 166 -1.56 -12.51 15.28
C GLY A 166 -0.79 -12.63 13.97
N ASN A 167 -1.51 -12.41 12.87
CA ASN A 167 -0.95 -12.48 11.52
C ASN A 167 0.17 -11.44 11.33
N VAL A 168 1.28 -11.88 10.77
CA VAL A 168 2.44 -11.03 10.45
C VAL A 168 2.30 -10.53 9.03
N SER A 169 2.36 -9.21 8.87
CA SER A 169 2.28 -8.53 7.58
C SER A 169 3.49 -7.62 7.38
N VAL A 170 4.02 -7.58 6.16
CA VAL A 170 5.09 -6.65 5.79
C VAL A 170 4.59 -5.68 4.72
N PHE A 171 4.78 -4.40 4.98
CA PHE A 171 4.35 -3.27 4.15
C PHE A 171 5.54 -2.39 3.80
N GLY A 172 6.17 -2.66 2.65
CA GLY A 172 7.43 -2.03 2.27
C GLY A 172 8.52 -2.39 3.28
N ASP A 173 8.95 -1.43 4.08
CA ASP A 173 9.90 -1.67 5.16
C ASP A 173 9.23 -1.94 6.51
N ASN A 174 7.93 -1.72 6.67
CA ASN A 174 7.29 -1.84 7.99
C ASN A 174 6.78 -3.25 8.21
N VAL A 175 6.99 -3.79 9.41
CA VAL A 175 6.49 -5.09 9.86
C VAL A 175 5.41 -4.83 10.90
N GLN A 176 4.23 -5.40 10.66
CA GLN A 176 3.11 -5.33 11.58
C GLN A 176 2.73 -6.73 12.06
N GLN A 177 2.29 -6.79 13.32
CA GLN A 177 1.61 -7.95 13.87
C GLN A 177 0.32 -7.48 14.51
N ASP A 178 -0.81 -8.02 14.06
CA ASP A 178 -2.14 -7.64 14.54
C ASP A 178 -2.37 -6.11 14.45
N PHE A 179 -2.05 -5.53 13.28
CA PHE A 179 -2.21 -4.10 12.98
C PHE A 179 -1.34 -3.14 13.80
N LYS A 180 -0.45 -3.65 14.67
CA LYS A 180 0.55 -2.85 15.38
C LYS A 180 1.89 -2.96 14.68
N GLU A 181 2.54 -1.82 14.43
CA GLU A 181 3.92 -1.81 13.97
C GLU A 181 4.83 -2.41 15.05
N ILE A 182 5.45 -3.52 14.72
CA ILE A 182 6.43 -4.17 15.60
C ILE A 182 7.85 -3.74 15.26
N GLY A 183 8.08 -3.23 14.04
CA GLY A 183 9.21 -2.42 13.60
C GLY A 183 9.47 -2.60 12.11
N ARG A 184 10.73 -2.67 11.65
CA ARG A 184 11.08 -2.39 10.24
C ARG A 184 12.17 -3.30 9.67
N ILE A 185 12.10 -3.63 8.38
CA ILE A 185 13.10 -4.37 7.60
C ILE A 185 13.40 -3.60 6.31
N SER A 186 14.58 -2.99 6.26
CA SER A 186 15.09 -2.31 5.05
C SER A 186 15.89 -3.29 4.19
N LYS A 187 15.80 -3.17 2.86
CA LYS A 187 16.57 -3.98 1.90
C LYS A 187 17.49 -3.07 1.08
N ASN A 188 18.75 -3.44 0.96
CA ASN A 188 19.68 -2.86 0.00
C ASN A 188 20.32 -3.97 -0.84
N ASP A 189 20.67 -3.68 -2.09
CA ASP A 189 21.38 -4.62 -2.96
C ASP A 189 22.82 -4.11 -3.18
N GLU A 190 23.81 -4.95 -2.87
CA GLU A 190 25.24 -4.58 -2.88
C GLU A 190 26.08 -5.66 -3.55
N ILE A 191 27.17 -5.27 -4.23
CA ILE A 191 28.13 -6.22 -4.81
C ILE A 191 29.15 -6.59 -3.74
N ASN A 192 29.30 -7.88 -3.46
CA ASN A 192 30.28 -8.35 -2.49
C ASN A 192 31.70 -8.36 -3.07
N SER A 193 32.70 -8.66 -2.23
CA SER A 193 34.12 -8.75 -2.62
C SER A 193 34.44 -9.80 -3.69
N THR A 194 33.51 -10.71 -3.97
CA THR A 194 33.63 -11.74 -5.02
C THR A 194 32.94 -11.35 -6.33
N GLY A 195 32.37 -10.13 -6.43
CA GLY A 195 31.66 -9.65 -7.61
C GLY A 195 30.22 -10.16 -7.74
N LYS A 196 29.68 -10.83 -6.70
CA LYS A 196 28.29 -11.29 -6.69
C LYS A 196 27.38 -10.21 -6.11
N LEU A 197 26.20 -10.05 -6.71
CA LEU A 197 25.16 -9.16 -6.21
C LEU A 197 24.43 -9.84 -5.04
N MET A 198 24.38 -9.18 -3.90
CA MET A 198 23.81 -9.65 -2.65
C MET A 198 22.66 -8.74 -2.22
N SER A 199 21.59 -9.31 -1.70
CA SER A 199 20.55 -8.58 -0.98
C SER A 199 20.86 -8.58 0.52
N ILE A 200 20.95 -7.39 1.11
CA ILE A 200 21.20 -7.15 2.53
C ILE A 200 19.92 -6.60 3.16
N TYR A 201 19.44 -7.26 4.20
CA TYR A 201 18.26 -6.89 4.97
C TYR A 201 18.68 -6.41 6.36
N LYS A 202 18.37 -5.16 6.70
CA LYS A 202 18.60 -4.60 8.05
C LYS A 202 17.30 -4.58 8.83
N ILE A 203 17.28 -5.21 10.00
CA ILE A 203 16.07 -5.41 10.80
C ILE A 203 16.13 -4.56 12.06
N PHE A 204 15.09 -3.76 12.28
CA PHE A 204 14.94 -2.82 13.38
C PHE A 204 13.68 -3.13 14.18
N ASN A 205 13.76 -3.04 15.51
CA ASN A 205 12.58 -3.18 16.38
C ASN A 205 11.71 -1.90 16.38
N HIS A 206 10.61 -1.88 17.15
CA HIS A 206 9.69 -0.73 17.29
C HIS A 206 10.34 0.54 17.87
N GLN A 207 11.57 0.42 18.36
CA GLN A 207 12.36 1.54 18.90
C GLN A 207 13.46 1.99 17.92
N ASN A 208 13.43 1.50 16.67
CA ASN A 208 14.45 1.72 15.66
C ASN A 208 15.85 1.20 16.05
N LYS A 209 15.96 0.26 17.00
CA LYS A 209 17.22 -0.42 17.29
C LYS A 209 17.41 -1.57 16.32
N GLN A 210 18.56 -1.63 15.64
CA GLN A 210 18.89 -2.78 14.79
C GLN A 210 19.06 -4.02 15.67
N ILE A 211 18.31 -5.07 15.37
CA ILE A 211 18.27 -6.33 16.14
C ILE A 211 18.86 -7.51 15.37
N ALA A 212 18.90 -7.42 14.05
CA ALA A 212 19.46 -8.46 13.19
C ALA A 212 19.85 -7.91 11.81
N GLU A 213 20.60 -8.71 11.06
CA GLU A 213 20.94 -8.49 9.66
C GLU A 213 20.83 -9.81 8.90
N ALA A 214 20.19 -9.81 7.72
CA ALA A 214 20.11 -10.98 6.85
C ALA A 214 20.77 -10.71 5.50
N THR A 215 21.41 -11.71 4.92
CA THR A 215 22.03 -11.62 3.59
C THR A 215 21.61 -12.80 2.71
N SER A 216 21.37 -12.55 1.43
CA SER A 216 21.13 -13.58 0.41
C SER A 216 21.83 -13.18 -0.88
N GLU A 217 22.19 -14.14 -1.74
CA GLU A 217 22.52 -13.83 -3.12
C GLU A 217 21.28 -13.20 -3.80
N LEU A 218 21.45 -12.28 -4.76
CA LEU A 218 20.28 -11.70 -5.44
C LEU A 218 19.46 -12.82 -6.07
N ASN A 219 18.16 -12.85 -5.74
CA ASN A 219 17.23 -13.91 -6.12
C ASN A 219 17.54 -15.30 -5.52
N GLY A 220 18.30 -15.38 -4.43
CA GLY A 220 18.48 -16.59 -3.64
C GLY A 220 17.34 -16.80 -2.65
N ASP A 221 16.87 -18.04 -2.53
CA ASP A 221 15.86 -18.48 -1.56
C ASP A 221 16.45 -18.78 -0.17
N VAL A 222 17.77 -18.70 -0.01
CA VAL A 222 18.49 -18.95 1.25
C VAL A 222 19.02 -17.65 1.84
N LEU A 223 18.51 -17.29 3.01
CA LEU A 223 18.93 -16.14 3.80
C LEU A 223 19.85 -16.58 4.94
N ASN A 224 20.98 -15.90 5.10
CA ASN A 224 21.86 -16.00 6.25
C ASN A 224 21.59 -14.83 7.19
N LEU A 225 20.93 -15.10 8.31
CA LEU A 225 20.55 -14.14 9.34
C LEU A 225 21.56 -14.16 10.50
N VAL A 226 21.95 -12.98 10.98
CA VAL A 226 22.74 -12.80 12.19
C VAL A 226 21.93 -11.97 13.18
N THR A 227 21.72 -12.47 14.40
CA THR A 227 20.99 -11.78 15.47
C THR A 227 21.97 -11.09 16.41
N PHE A 228 21.72 -9.83 16.77
CA PHE A 228 22.70 -9.04 17.55
C PHE A 228 22.59 -9.22 19.07
N LYS A 229 21.48 -9.80 19.55
CA LYS A 229 21.28 -10.06 20.98
C LYS A 229 22.26 -11.10 21.52
N ASP A 230 22.57 -12.10 20.72
CA ASP A 230 23.39 -13.27 21.03
C ASP A 230 24.53 -13.51 20.05
N ASN A 231 24.58 -12.77 18.94
CA ASN A 231 25.56 -12.93 17.86
C ASN A 231 25.49 -14.31 17.17
N ASP A 232 24.31 -14.92 17.20
CA ASP A 232 24.07 -16.22 16.57
C ASP A 232 23.79 -16.08 15.07
N LYS A 233 24.15 -17.13 14.33
CA LYS A 233 23.95 -17.25 12.88
C LYS A 233 22.88 -18.27 12.58
N HIS A 234 21.99 -17.93 11.66
CA HIS A 234 20.85 -18.75 11.27
C HIS A 234 20.71 -18.78 9.76
N THR A 235 20.18 -19.89 9.26
CA THR A 235 19.81 -20.04 7.85
C THR A 235 18.30 -20.17 7.77
N ILE A 236 17.69 -19.28 6.97
CA ILE A 236 16.24 -19.24 6.75
C ILE A 236 16.02 -19.51 5.27
N LYS A 237 15.10 -20.43 4.96
CA LYS A 237 14.61 -20.59 3.59
C LYS A 237 13.42 -19.66 3.41
N ALA A 238 13.51 -18.71 2.48
CA ALA A 238 12.40 -17.85 2.11
C ALA A 238 11.54 -18.54 1.07
N ASP A 239 10.22 -18.46 1.23
CA ASP A 239 9.27 -19.02 0.27
C ASP A 239 9.14 -18.15 -0.99
N GLY A 240 9.67 -16.92 -0.96
CA GLY A 240 9.64 -15.96 -2.06
C GLY A 240 11.00 -15.31 -2.33
N ILE A 241 11.32 -15.23 -3.62
CA ILE A 241 12.63 -14.79 -4.13
C ILE A 241 12.73 -13.26 -4.26
N MET A 242 11.60 -12.55 -4.17
CA MET A 242 11.51 -11.10 -4.40
C MET A 242 10.61 -10.44 -3.36
N GLY A 243 10.96 -9.22 -2.92
CA GLY A 243 10.02 -8.31 -2.28
C GLY A 243 9.73 -8.58 -0.79
N ASN A 244 8.44 -8.63 -0.44
CA ASN A 244 7.93 -8.59 0.94
C ASN A 244 7.87 -9.98 1.58
N GLU A 245 7.91 -11.04 0.78
CA GLU A 245 7.85 -12.44 1.18
C GLU A 245 9.09 -12.81 2.02
N ALA A 246 10.30 -12.54 1.51
CA ALA A 246 11.53 -12.73 2.27
C ALA A 246 11.54 -11.94 3.58
N LYS A 247 11.03 -10.70 3.57
CA LYS A 247 10.91 -9.88 4.78
C LYS A 247 9.92 -10.48 5.78
N LYS A 248 8.82 -11.08 5.30
CA LYS A 248 7.82 -11.75 6.13
C LYS A 248 8.41 -13.00 6.78
N ASP A 249 9.20 -13.78 6.05
CA ASP A 249 9.85 -14.98 6.59
C ASP A 249 10.90 -14.62 7.64
N ILE A 250 11.70 -13.57 7.41
CA ILE A 250 12.60 -12.99 8.42
C ILE A 250 11.82 -12.55 9.66
N ALA A 251 10.71 -11.81 9.47
CA ALA A 251 9.90 -11.34 10.57
C ALA A 251 9.31 -12.49 11.40
N ASN A 252 8.72 -13.49 10.75
CA ASN A 252 8.19 -14.70 11.38
C ASN A 252 9.26 -15.41 12.20
N TYR A 253 10.44 -15.65 11.60
CA TYR A 253 11.55 -16.32 12.27
C TYR A 253 11.97 -15.62 13.57
N LEU A 254 12.08 -14.29 13.53
CA LEU A 254 12.47 -13.47 14.67
C LEU A 254 11.37 -13.41 15.76
N ILE A 255 10.09 -13.44 15.36
CA ILE A 255 8.95 -13.43 16.29
C ILE A 255 8.88 -14.75 17.06
N GLU A 256 9.00 -15.88 16.35
CA GLU A 256 8.99 -17.23 16.95
C GLU A 256 10.09 -17.42 17.99
N ARG A 257 11.23 -16.75 17.81
CA ARG A 257 12.40 -16.85 18.70
C ARG A 257 12.59 -15.69 19.65
N TYR A 258 11.58 -14.82 19.79
CA TYR A 258 11.57 -13.73 20.78
C TYR A 258 12.72 -12.71 20.63
N TYR A 259 13.12 -12.40 19.39
CA TYR A 259 14.14 -11.38 19.09
C TYR A 259 13.61 -9.96 18.90
N TRP A 260 12.29 -9.81 18.73
CA TRP A 260 11.59 -8.53 18.60
C TRP A 260 11.26 -7.88 19.93
#